data_AF-A0A7S3LDG8-F1
#
_entry.id   AF-A0A7S3LDG8-F1
#
_cell.length_a   1.000
_cell.length_b   1.000
_cell.length_c   1.000
_cell.angle_alpha   90.00
_cell.angle_beta   90.00
_cell.angle_gamma   90.00
#
_symmetry.space_group_name_H-M   'P 1'
#
loop_
_entity.id
_entity.type
_entity.pdbx_description
1 polymer ?
#
loop_
_entity_poly.entity_id
_entity_poly.type
_entity_poly.pdbx_seq_one_letter_code
_entity_poly.pdbx_strand_id
1 'polypeptide(L)'
;MRSPLAAVRRGSGGSGSLPRRSYIVAMASFVAGALSFVALSQVAQFLSALELGSRTLDTSSKIPSVQTWLAEFPENKAHVNDENKSNNKGVPEAINKAIVFSTEKDSVDNEPLPPWPFESPAHVRVLFVHVGKAGGMSLNARLKVLDQTRKFLKCRQKYETDEQFLKDKCRITPGMGGVSKLTLRLFGHMHRSFPEDKKAEKWLVEHSNLLLFTIRDPIARLTSAFNYARYMIFEYNPKKERDPQAIKFYKECFANMDECASALDPRNSTKHACSNSALPIVQGRTQVPDLDHFYYNYAHYIQRVEWTPGDVRPIVVVRTESMWTDVGRINAYVGGKPDYFEQFMDFKLTHGSESFAVNKELSDAHGVAMCCILAQPGHSRELQNYQELVVHAINLKISEKRQTLRSLHHNCGIAGAADLTWEHVSTFNWATWHAESCHL
;
A
#
# COMPACT_ATOMS: atom_id res chain seq x y z
N MET A 1 38.68 50.53 43.06
CA MET A 1 38.63 49.07 43.25
C MET A 1 37.76 48.43 42.19
N ARG A 2 38.38 48.01 41.07
CA ARG A 2 37.86 47.07 40.08
C ARG A 2 39.08 46.36 39.51
N SER A 3 39.17 45.04 39.72
CA SER A 3 40.26 44.19 39.24
C SER A 3 40.06 43.81 37.77
N PRO A 4 41.12 43.73 36.95
CA PRO A 4 41.08 43.09 35.65
C PRO A 4 41.57 41.63 35.73
N LEU A 5 40.88 40.72 35.03
CA LEU A 5 41.30 39.33 34.85
C LEU A 5 42.22 39.19 33.64
N ALA A 6 43.24 38.36 33.85
CA ALA A 6 44.43 38.21 33.05
C ALA A 6 44.25 37.34 31.80
N ALA A 7 45.10 37.65 30.81
CA ALA A 7 45.37 36.85 29.62
C ALA A 7 46.22 35.60 29.95
N VAL A 8 45.95 34.49 29.25
CA VAL A 8 46.84 33.32 29.21
C VAL A 8 47.13 32.95 27.75
N ARG A 9 48.41 33.08 27.37
CA ARG A 9 49.05 32.50 26.18
C ARG A 9 49.37 31.01 26.43
N ARG A 10 49.13 30.15 25.45
CA ARG A 10 49.91 28.94 25.10
C ARG A 10 49.68 28.72 23.60
N GLY A 11 50.64 28.40 22.73
CA GLY A 11 51.91 27.70 22.89
C GLY A 11 51.96 26.64 21.80
N SER A 12 52.67 26.94 20.72
CA SER A 12 52.91 26.12 19.53
C SER A 12 53.91 24.99 19.78
N GLY A 13 53.74 23.87 19.08
CA GLY A 13 54.84 22.94 18.76
C GLY A 13 54.53 21.46 19.01
N GLY A 14 54.83 20.60 18.03
CA GLY A 14 54.97 19.16 18.25
C GLY A 14 54.52 18.27 17.11
N SER A 15 55.26 18.26 16.00
CA SER A 15 55.22 17.23 14.97
C SER A 15 55.76 15.90 15.53
N GLY A 16 54.96 14.83 15.48
CA GLY A 16 55.35 13.48 15.87
C GLY A 16 54.88 12.45 14.85
N SER A 17 55.79 12.04 13.98
CA SER A 17 55.67 10.89 13.08
C SER A 17 55.66 9.57 13.86
N LEU A 18 54.68 8.70 13.59
CA LEU A 18 54.66 7.31 14.06
C LEU A 18 54.75 6.31 12.89
N PRO A 19 55.37 5.14 13.09
CA PRO A 19 55.86 4.29 12.01
C PRO A 19 54.81 3.28 11.51
N ARG A 20 54.95 2.94 10.23
CA ARG A 20 54.29 1.83 9.54
C ARG A 20 54.58 0.51 10.26
N ARG A 21 53.52 -0.25 10.57
CA ARG A 21 53.59 -1.71 10.79
C ARG A 21 52.69 -2.42 9.79
N SER A 22 53.32 -3.35 9.09
CA SER A 22 52.80 -4.25 8.08
C SER A 22 51.75 -5.21 8.66
N TYR A 23 50.61 -5.35 7.98
CA TYR A 23 49.70 -6.47 8.14
C TYR A 23 49.82 -7.37 6.90
N ILE A 24 50.56 -8.46 7.06
CA ILE A 24 50.42 -9.70 6.28
C ILE A 24 49.67 -10.65 7.21
N VAL A 25 48.68 -11.39 6.66
CA VAL A 25 47.86 -12.49 7.21
C VAL A 25 46.36 -12.14 7.16
N ALA A 26 45.72 -12.48 6.04
CA ALA A 26 44.31 -12.92 5.93
C ALA A 26 43.95 -13.18 4.45
N MET A 27 44.43 -14.29 3.88
CA MET A 27 44.02 -14.80 2.55
C MET A 27 43.93 -16.34 2.61
N ALA A 28 43.13 -16.84 3.56
CA ALA A 28 42.85 -18.27 3.69
C ALA A 28 41.47 -18.50 4.36
N SER A 29 40.38 -18.04 3.72
CA SER A 29 39.02 -18.45 4.07
C SER A 29 38.02 -18.39 2.89
N PHE A 30 38.49 -18.24 1.65
CA PHE A 30 37.61 -18.00 0.49
C PHE A 30 37.40 -19.18 -0.47
N VAL A 31 37.86 -20.40 -0.13
CA VAL A 31 37.79 -21.56 -1.06
C VAL A 31 36.86 -22.69 -0.58
N ALA A 32 36.34 -22.65 0.66
CA ALA A 32 35.45 -23.71 1.16
C ALA A 32 33.94 -23.47 0.91
N GLY A 33 33.53 -22.29 0.41
CA GLY A 33 32.11 -21.95 0.21
C GLY A 33 31.57 -22.15 -1.21
N ALA A 34 32.42 -22.41 -2.20
CA ALA A 34 32.03 -22.41 -3.61
C ALA A 34 31.60 -23.80 -4.15
N LEU A 35 31.75 -24.87 -3.37
CA LEU A 35 31.43 -26.24 -3.80
C LEU A 35 30.06 -26.75 -3.33
N SER A 36 29.33 -26.00 -2.50
CA SER A 36 27.99 -26.41 -2.02
C SER A 36 26.82 -25.86 -2.84
N PHE A 37 27.07 -24.92 -3.77
CA PHE A 37 26.00 -24.31 -4.57
C PHE A 37 25.71 -25.04 -5.91
N VAL A 38 26.64 -25.87 -6.40
CA VAL A 38 26.45 -26.58 -7.67
C VAL A 38 25.58 -27.85 -7.50
N ALA A 39 25.53 -28.43 -6.30
CA ALA A 39 24.76 -29.66 -6.04
C ALA A 39 23.24 -29.43 -5.85
N LEU A 40 22.81 -28.23 -5.45
CA LEU A 40 21.39 -27.91 -5.24
C LEU A 40 20.64 -27.57 -6.53
N SER A 41 21.36 -27.14 -7.58
CA SER A 41 20.77 -26.80 -8.89
C SER A 41 20.30 -28.05 -9.66
N GLN A 42 21.00 -29.18 -9.51
CA GLN A 42 20.66 -30.41 -10.26
C GLN A 42 19.52 -31.22 -9.63
N VAL A 43 19.27 -31.07 -8.32
CA VAL A 43 18.14 -31.74 -7.65
C VAL A 43 16.80 -31.09 -8.02
N ALA A 44 16.77 -29.77 -8.25
CA ALA A 44 15.57 -29.05 -8.69
C ALA A 44 15.15 -29.40 -10.13
N GLN A 45 16.11 -29.70 -11.01
CA GLN A 45 15.84 -30.15 -12.38
C GLN A 45 15.38 -31.62 -12.43
N PHE A 46 15.80 -32.46 -11.48
CA PHE A 46 15.37 -33.86 -11.40
C PHE A 46 13.95 -34.00 -10.82
N LEU A 47 13.55 -33.13 -9.90
CA LEU A 47 12.19 -33.13 -9.33
C LEU A 47 11.12 -32.58 -10.28
N SER A 48 11.48 -31.71 -11.22
CA SER A 48 10.56 -31.23 -12.27
C SER A 48 10.30 -32.26 -13.37
N ALA A 49 11.09 -33.34 -13.45
CA ALA A 49 10.95 -34.40 -14.45
C ALA A 49 10.13 -35.62 -13.96
N LEU A 50 9.76 -35.67 -12.67
CA LEU A 50 9.04 -36.80 -12.07
C LEU A 50 7.52 -36.58 -11.89
N GLU A 51 6.98 -35.43 -12.28
CA GLU A 51 5.53 -35.13 -12.25
C GLU A 51 4.81 -35.30 -13.60
N LEU A 52 5.51 -35.76 -14.64
CA LEU A 52 4.91 -36.11 -15.94
C LEU A 52 5.05 -37.61 -16.18
N GLY A 53 4.10 -38.39 -15.66
CA GLY A 53 3.97 -39.79 -16.08
C GLY A 53 3.20 -40.70 -15.16
N SER A 54 1.89 -40.50 -14.98
CA SER A 54 1.00 -41.62 -14.64
C SER A 54 -0.48 -41.33 -14.94
N ARG A 55 -0.95 -42.07 -15.95
CA ARG A 55 -2.32 -42.62 -16.13
C ARG A 55 -3.42 -41.71 -16.70
N THR A 56 -3.52 -41.87 -18.01
CA THR A 56 -4.75 -42.01 -18.81
C THR A 56 -5.92 -42.63 -18.05
N LEU A 57 -7.03 -41.88 -17.97
CA LEU A 57 -8.37 -42.42 -17.88
C LEU A 57 -9.24 -41.74 -18.93
N ASP A 58 -9.63 -42.56 -19.89
CA ASP A 58 -10.56 -42.31 -20.98
C ASP A 58 -11.99 -42.17 -20.42
N THR A 59 -12.63 -41.03 -20.68
CA THR A 59 -14.10 -40.94 -20.68
C THR A 59 -14.54 -40.01 -21.79
N SER A 60 -14.80 -40.61 -22.95
CA SER A 60 -15.62 -39.99 -23.99
C SER A 60 -17.02 -39.68 -23.44
N SER A 61 -17.41 -38.41 -23.39
CA SER A 61 -18.81 -38.03 -23.50
C SER A 61 -18.93 -36.67 -24.17
N LYS A 62 -19.84 -36.62 -25.14
CA LYS A 62 -20.07 -35.55 -26.10
C LYS A 62 -20.67 -34.33 -25.41
N ILE A 63 -20.11 -33.15 -25.62
CA ILE A 63 -20.76 -31.86 -25.33
C ILE A 63 -21.18 -31.24 -26.67
N PRO A 64 -22.48 -30.99 -26.91
CA PRO A 64 -22.96 -30.26 -28.08
C PRO A 64 -22.65 -28.76 -27.98
N SER A 65 -22.38 -28.16 -29.13
CA SER A 65 -22.15 -26.73 -29.35
C SER A 65 -23.30 -25.85 -28.88
N VAL A 66 -22.99 -24.79 -28.13
CA VAL A 66 -23.91 -23.72 -27.76
C VAL A 66 -24.15 -22.83 -28.98
N GLN A 67 -25.30 -23.01 -29.61
CA GLN A 67 -25.87 -22.08 -30.58
C GLN A 67 -27.32 -21.81 -30.18
N THR A 68 -27.70 -20.53 -30.20
CA THR A 68 -29.07 -20.00 -30.23
C THR A 68 -29.84 -19.93 -28.90
N TRP A 69 -29.70 -18.82 -28.16
CA TRP A 69 -30.78 -18.24 -27.33
C TRP A 69 -30.74 -16.71 -27.46
N LEU A 70 -31.41 -16.21 -28.51
CA LEU A 70 -31.85 -14.82 -28.66
C LEU A 70 -33.32 -14.92 -29.10
N ALA A 71 -34.24 -14.73 -28.16
CA ALA A 71 -35.57 -14.15 -28.38
C ALA A 71 -36.33 -14.17 -27.04
N GLU A 72 -37.15 -13.14 -26.84
CA GLU A 72 -38.21 -13.04 -25.83
C GLU A 72 -37.82 -12.46 -24.47
N PHE A 73 -37.68 -11.13 -24.44
CA PHE A 73 -38.23 -10.35 -23.32
C PHE A 73 -39.13 -9.23 -23.86
N PRO A 74 -40.36 -9.08 -23.33
CA PRO A 74 -41.29 -8.06 -23.78
C PRO A 74 -40.94 -6.67 -23.22
N GLU A 75 -41.19 -5.66 -24.06
CA GLU A 75 -41.09 -4.24 -23.77
C GLU A 75 -41.96 -3.85 -22.56
N ASN A 76 -41.36 -3.28 -21.52
CA ASN A 76 -42.09 -2.51 -20.51
C ASN A 76 -41.84 -1.01 -20.72
N LYS A 77 -42.88 -0.35 -21.26
CA LYS A 77 -42.98 1.11 -21.34
C LYS A 77 -43.36 1.65 -19.96
N ALA A 78 -42.51 2.51 -19.40
CA ALA A 78 -42.88 3.38 -18.29
C ALA A 78 -42.79 4.83 -18.75
N HIS A 79 -43.96 5.49 -18.77
CA HIS A 79 -44.11 6.92 -18.92
C HIS A 79 -43.49 7.64 -17.71
N VAL A 80 -42.57 8.58 -17.96
CA VAL A 80 -42.17 9.60 -16.99
C VAL A 80 -42.54 10.95 -17.60
N ASN A 81 -43.38 11.69 -16.88
CA ASN A 81 -43.76 13.06 -17.22
C ASN A 81 -42.62 14.02 -16.83
N ASP A 82 -42.18 14.79 -17.81
CA ASP A 82 -41.42 16.03 -17.64
C ASP A 82 -42.33 17.11 -17.06
N GLU A 83 -41.90 17.75 -15.97
CA GLU A 83 -42.08 19.19 -15.72
C GLU A 83 -41.35 19.59 -14.43
N ASN A 84 -40.16 20.19 -14.56
CA ASN A 84 -39.81 21.40 -13.81
C ASN A 84 -38.49 22.02 -14.27
N LYS A 85 -38.62 23.16 -14.96
CA LYS A 85 -37.52 24.10 -15.25
C LYS A 85 -37.24 24.93 -14.00
N SER A 86 -35.99 24.92 -13.51
CA SER A 86 -35.47 26.08 -12.79
C SER A 86 -34.02 26.36 -13.18
N ASN A 87 -33.79 27.62 -13.55
CA ASN A 87 -32.51 28.18 -13.96
C ASN A 87 -31.56 28.23 -12.77
N ASN A 88 -30.38 27.61 -12.88
CA ASN A 88 -29.22 28.09 -12.14
C ASN A 88 -27.96 28.01 -12.99
N LYS A 89 -27.31 29.18 -13.12
CA LYS A 89 -26.14 29.40 -13.96
C LYS A 89 -24.87 28.91 -13.25
N GLY A 90 -24.16 28.00 -13.89
CA GLY A 90 -22.71 28.09 -14.09
C GLY A 90 -21.80 27.75 -12.90
N VAL A 91 -21.68 26.46 -12.59
CA VAL A 91 -20.44 25.86 -12.06
C VAL A 91 -20.17 24.61 -12.91
N PRO A 92 -18.97 24.43 -13.52
CA PRO A 92 -18.69 23.23 -14.29
C PRO A 92 -18.65 22.01 -13.37
N GLU A 93 -19.70 21.19 -13.49
CA GLU A 93 -19.82 19.86 -12.91
C GLU A 93 -18.81 18.95 -13.64
N ALA A 94 -17.56 18.95 -13.17
CA ALA A 94 -16.60 17.90 -13.51
C ALA A 94 -16.98 16.66 -12.70
N ILE A 95 -17.80 15.86 -13.38
CA ILE A 95 -18.51 14.65 -13.00
C ILE A 95 -17.65 13.66 -12.20
N ASN A 96 -18.15 13.31 -11.01
CA ASN A 96 -17.88 12.02 -10.37
C ASN A 96 -18.37 10.91 -11.32
N LYS A 97 -17.51 10.33 -12.15
CA LYS A 97 -17.75 8.99 -12.71
C LYS A 97 -17.54 7.95 -11.60
N ALA A 98 -18.30 8.06 -10.51
CA ALA A 98 -18.56 6.90 -9.70
C ALA A 98 -19.52 6.05 -10.52
N ILE A 99 -19.03 4.95 -11.07
CA ILE A 99 -19.90 3.91 -11.61
C ILE A 99 -20.82 3.50 -10.46
N VAL A 100 -22.07 3.96 -10.52
CA VAL A 100 -23.13 3.51 -9.63
C VAL A 100 -23.42 2.08 -10.09
N PHE A 101 -22.66 1.12 -9.59
CA PHE A 101 -23.07 -0.27 -9.65
C PHE A 101 -24.45 -0.33 -9.03
N SER A 102 -25.44 -0.86 -9.77
CA SER A 102 -26.80 -1.02 -9.25
C SER A 102 -26.67 -1.77 -7.93
N THR A 103 -26.93 -1.08 -6.84
CA THR A 103 -26.96 -1.71 -5.53
C THR A 103 -28.17 -2.62 -5.57
N GLU A 104 -27.94 -3.94 -5.68
CA GLU A 104 -28.92 -4.93 -5.24
C GLU A 104 -29.24 -4.58 -3.78
N LYS A 105 -30.33 -3.84 -3.60
CA LYS A 105 -30.53 -3.01 -2.41
C LYS A 105 -31.13 -3.78 -1.24
N ASP A 106 -31.53 -5.03 -1.43
CA ASP A 106 -32.52 -5.63 -0.53
C ASP A 106 -32.04 -6.81 0.33
N SER A 107 -30.74 -7.16 0.35
CA SER A 107 -30.25 -8.18 1.31
C SER A 107 -28.81 -8.02 1.82
N VAL A 108 -28.07 -7.01 1.37
CA VAL A 108 -26.62 -6.92 1.62
C VAL A 108 -26.28 -6.31 2.99
N ASP A 109 -27.16 -5.48 3.55
CA ASP A 109 -26.85 -4.73 4.78
C ASP A 109 -26.74 -5.60 6.04
N ASN A 110 -27.35 -6.80 6.02
CA ASN A 110 -27.36 -7.73 7.16
C ASN A 110 -26.22 -8.76 7.14
N GLU A 111 -25.28 -8.67 6.20
CA GLU A 111 -24.14 -9.58 6.18
C GLU A 111 -23.29 -9.41 7.45
N PRO A 112 -23.12 -10.47 8.29
CA PRO A 112 -22.32 -10.37 9.50
C PRO A 112 -20.86 -10.17 9.12
N LEU A 113 -20.16 -9.38 9.92
CA LEU A 113 -18.71 -9.30 9.78
C LEU A 113 -18.04 -10.62 10.19
N PRO A 114 -16.82 -10.91 9.68
CA PRO A 114 -16.02 -12.02 10.17
C PRO A 114 -15.89 -12.01 11.71
N PRO A 115 -15.85 -13.18 12.35
CA PRO A 115 -15.72 -13.27 13.80
C PRO A 115 -14.41 -12.64 14.26
N TRP A 116 -14.47 -11.96 15.41
CA TRP A 116 -13.29 -11.35 16.01
C TRP A 116 -12.37 -12.44 16.57
N PRO A 117 -11.09 -12.51 16.14
CA PRO A 117 -10.23 -13.63 16.48
C PRO A 117 -9.61 -13.55 17.88
N PHE A 118 -9.87 -12.49 18.66
CA PHE A 118 -9.30 -12.33 20.01
C PHE A 118 -10.35 -12.52 21.08
N GLU A 119 -10.03 -13.31 22.11
CA GLU A 119 -10.88 -13.52 23.29
C GLU A 119 -11.17 -12.21 24.05
N SER A 120 -10.21 -11.27 24.06
CA SER A 120 -10.34 -10.00 24.76
C SER A 120 -9.76 -8.83 23.96
N PRO A 121 -10.59 -7.81 23.65
CA PRO A 121 -10.14 -6.56 23.06
C PRO A 121 -9.06 -5.83 23.88
N ALA A 122 -8.89 -6.17 25.16
CA ALA A 122 -7.92 -5.55 26.04
C ALA A 122 -6.45 -5.85 25.69
N HIS A 123 -6.19 -6.96 25.00
CA HIS A 123 -4.83 -7.41 24.67
C HIS A 123 -4.40 -7.08 23.24
N VAL A 124 -5.25 -6.39 22.48
CA VAL A 124 -4.96 -6.00 21.11
C VAL A 124 -3.84 -4.95 21.08
N ARG A 125 -2.85 -5.18 20.22
CA ARG A 125 -1.69 -4.34 19.96
C ARG A 125 -1.60 -4.13 18.45
N VAL A 126 -2.13 -2.99 18.02
CA VAL A 126 -2.27 -2.64 16.61
C VAL A 126 -0.98 -2.00 16.10
N LEU A 127 -0.34 -2.62 15.12
CA LEU A 127 0.71 -1.97 14.35
C LEU A 127 0.07 -1.26 13.16
N PHE A 128 0.14 0.07 13.16
CA PHE A 128 -0.34 0.87 12.04
C PHE A 128 0.68 0.91 10.90
N VAL A 129 0.36 0.23 9.80
CA VAL A 129 1.14 0.18 8.57
C VAL A 129 0.61 1.23 7.59
N HIS A 130 1.33 2.35 7.51
CA HIS A 130 0.94 3.49 6.72
C HIS A 130 1.56 3.43 5.32
N VAL A 131 0.75 2.99 4.35
CA VAL A 131 1.14 2.97 2.94
C VAL A 131 1.01 4.36 2.33
N GLY A 132 2.05 4.79 1.62
CA GLY A 132 2.10 6.14 1.04
C GLY A 132 0.92 6.38 0.08
N LYS A 133 0.28 7.55 0.22
CA LYS A 133 -0.87 7.99 -0.61
C LYS A 133 -2.16 7.19 -0.46
N ALA A 134 -2.28 6.42 0.61
CA ALA A 134 -3.50 5.71 1.00
C ALA A 134 -4.20 6.34 2.22
N GLY A 135 -4.14 7.66 2.38
CA GLY A 135 -4.86 8.37 3.45
C GLY A 135 -4.27 8.26 4.86
N GLY A 136 -3.15 7.56 5.05
CA GLY A 136 -2.60 7.32 6.39
C GLY A 136 -2.16 8.57 7.17
N MET A 137 -1.91 9.70 6.50
CA MET A 137 -1.67 10.98 7.20
C MET A 137 -2.93 11.56 7.85
N SER A 138 -4.10 11.38 7.24
CA SER A 138 -5.38 11.77 7.84
C SER A 138 -5.65 10.95 9.11
N LEU A 139 -5.43 9.63 9.04
CA LEU A 139 -5.50 8.77 10.23
C LEU A 139 -4.47 9.17 11.27
N ASN A 140 -3.20 9.37 10.88
CA ASN A 140 -2.15 9.73 11.80
C ASN A 140 -2.46 11.03 12.55
N ALA A 141 -3.00 12.04 11.88
CA ALA A 141 -3.38 13.31 12.49
C ALA A 141 -4.49 13.14 13.55
N ARG A 142 -5.47 12.27 13.30
CA ARG A 142 -6.60 12.07 14.22
C ARG A 142 -6.31 11.09 15.34
N LEU A 143 -5.59 10.02 15.05
CA LEU A 143 -5.22 9.00 16.01
C LEU A 143 -3.95 9.35 16.80
N LYS A 144 -3.19 10.39 16.38
CA LYS A 144 -1.91 10.82 16.96
C LYS A 144 -0.87 9.70 17.03
N VAL A 145 -0.87 8.80 16.05
CA VAL A 145 -0.13 7.52 16.12
C VAL A 145 1.37 7.72 16.18
N LEU A 146 1.91 8.61 15.34
CA LEU A 146 3.34 8.88 15.26
C LEU A 146 3.89 9.44 16.58
N ASP A 147 3.18 10.38 17.20
CA ASP A 147 3.60 11.00 18.46
C ASP A 147 3.55 10.00 19.61
N GLN A 148 2.50 9.18 19.65
CA GLN A 148 2.38 8.10 20.62
C GLN A 148 3.48 7.06 20.45
N THR A 149 3.75 6.62 19.22
CA THR A 149 4.80 5.64 18.91
C THR A 149 6.17 6.16 19.30
N ARG A 150 6.51 7.41 18.95
CA ARG A 150 7.81 8.02 19.31
C ARG A 150 8.02 8.09 20.82
N LYS A 151 7.00 8.53 21.56
CA LYS A 151 7.05 8.59 23.02
C LYS A 151 7.18 7.20 23.63
N PHE A 152 6.44 6.23 23.11
CA PHE A 152 6.51 4.84 23.54
C PHE A 152 7.91 4.24 23.31
N LEU A 153 8.45 4.35 22.09
CA LEU A 153 9.77 3.81 21.74
C LEU A 153 10.90 4.47 22.56
N LYS A 154 10.85 5.80 22.76
CA LYS A 154 11.80 6.51 23.64
C LYS A 154 11.74 6.04 25.09
N CYS A 155 10.52 5.84 25.60
CA CYS A 155 10.35 5.29 26.94
C CYS A 155 10.94 3.89 27.02
N ARG A 156 10.65 3.04 26.02
CA ARG A 156 11.16 1.68 25.98
C ARG A 156 12.69 1.59 25.94
N GLN A 157 13.33 2.38 25.08
CA GLN A 157 14.78 2.44 25.00
C GLN A 157 15.45 2.78 26.34
N LYS A 158 14.74 3.48 27.23
CA LYS A 158 15.22 3.80 28.59
C LYS A 158 15.11 2.62 29.57
N TYR A 159 14.21 1.67 29.32
CA TYR A 159 13.84 0.59 30.25
C TYR A 159 13.97 -0.81 29.63
N GLU A 160 14.93 -1.01 28.71
CA GLU A 160 15.08 -2.22 27.89
C GLU A 160 15.06 -3.56 28.64
N THR A 161 15.34 -3.57 29.96
CA THR A 161 15.51 -4.77 30.78
C THR A 161 14.28 -5.22 31.57
N ASP A 162 13.17 -4.45 31.60
CA ASP A 162 12.02 -4.78 32.46
C ASP A 162 10.69 -4.74 31.67
N GLU A 163 10.29 -5.90 31.15
CA GLU A 163 9.03 -6.06 30.39
C GLU A 163 7.77 -5.69 31.18
N GLN A 164 7.76 -5.95 32.49
CA GLN A 164 6.61 -5.65 33.32
C GLN A 164 6.50 -4.13 33.51
N PHE A 165 7.63 -3.45 33.71
CA PHE A 165 7.71 -1.99 33.79
C PHE A 165 7.30 -1.29 32.49
N LEU A 166 7.62 -1.86 31.33
CA LEU A 166 7.22 -1.32 30.03
C LEU A 166 5.70 -1.28 29.84
N LYS A 167 4.97 -2.27 30.37
CA LYS A 167 3.50 -2.33 30.27
C LYS A 167 2.82 -1.25 31.09
N ASP A 168 3.36 -0.93 32.26
CA ASP A 168 2.71 -0.06 33.24
C ASP A 168 3.11 1.41 33.11
N LYS A 169 4.36 1.71 32.69
CA LYS A 169 4.92 3.07 32.69
C LYS A 169 5.04 3.72 31.31
N CYS A 170 5.26 2.93 30.25
CA CYS A 170 5.49 3.49 28.91
C CYS A 170 4.23 3.65 28.06
N ARG A 171 3.11 3.01 28.44
CA ARG A 171 1.82 3.29 27.82
C ARG A 171 1.32 4.67 28.26
N ILE A 172 1.09 5.54 27.28
CA ILE A 172 0.66 6.92 27.50
C ILE A 172 -0.76 6.91 28.08
N THR A 173 -0.78 7.22 29.37
CA THR A 173 -1.84 7.72 30.26
C THR A 173 -3.17 6.98 30.31
N PRO A 174 -3.39 6.17 31.36
CA PRO A 174 -4.67 6.12 32.04
C PRO A 174 -5.05 7.57 32.41
N GLY A 175 -6.10 8.13 31.80
CA GLY A 175 -6.57 9.48 32.13
C GLY A 175 -6.99 10.36 30.95
N MET A 176 -6.73 9.97 29.71
CA MET A 176 -7.33 10.64 28.55
C MET A 176 -8.77 10.17 28.35
N GLY A 177 -9.68 10.64 29.20
CA GLY A 177 -11.12 10.54 28.92
C GLY A 177 -11.42 11.09 27.53
N GLY A 178 -12.25 10.38 26.76
CA GLY A 178 -12.65 10.81 25.43
C GLY A 178 -11.70 10.45 24.28
N VAL A 179 -10.76 9.51 24.46
CA VAL A 179 -9.97 8.94 23.36
C VAL A 179 -10.58 7.62 22.87
N SER A 180 -10.55 7.38 21.56
CA SER A 180 -11.04 6.13 20.97
C SER A 180 -10.28 4.91 21.51
N LYS A 181 -10.95 3.76 21.61
CA LYS A 181 -10.28 2.52 22.03
C LYS A 181 -9.21 2.12 21.02
N LEU A 182 -9.43 2.32 19.73
CA LEU A 182 -8.43 2.12 18.68
C LEU A 182 -7.15 2.90 18.97
N THR A 183 -7.25 4.20 19.25
CA THR A 183 -6.09 5.01 19.63
C THR A 183 -5.35 4.44 20.84
N LEU A 184 -6.06 3.92 21.84
CA LEU A 184 -5.43 3.27 23.00
C LEU A 184 -4.79 1.91 22.69
N ARG A 185 -5.18 1.24 21.59
CA ARG A 185 -4.60 -0.03 21.14
C ARG A 185 -3.47 0.14 20.13
N LEU A 186 -3.27 1.34 19.59
CA LEU A 186 -2.16 1.62 18.69
C LEU A 186 -0.84 1.45 19.43
N PHE A 187 -0.10 0.45 19.00
CA PHE A 187 1.13 0.01 19.61
C PHE A 187 2.36 0.56 18.88
N GLY A 188 2.24 0.73 17.56
CA GLY A 188 3.29 1.30 16.74
C GLY A 188 2.78 1.87 15.44
N HIS A 189 3.67 2.54 14.74
CA HIS A 189 3.47 3.12 13.42
C HIS A 189 4.67 2.80 12.54
N MET A 190 4.41 2.36 11.32
CA MET A 190 5.41 2.05 10.32
C MET A 190 5.12 2.86 9.05
N HIS A 191 6.07 3.71 8.64
CA HIS A 191 5.95 4.53 7.44
C HIS A 191 7.32 4.96 6.92
N ARG A 192 7.61 4.69 5.64
CA ARG A 192 8.89 5.01 4.98
C ARG A 192 10.06 4.47 5.80
N SER A 193 10.98 5.31 6.23
CA SER A 193 12.10 4.90 7.10
C SER A 193 11.75 4.87 8.59
N PHE A 194 10.51 5.14 9.01
CA PHE A 194 10.12 5.10 10.42
C PHE A 194 9.60 3.72 10.85
N PRO A 195 9.98 3.20 12.03
CA PRO A 195 11.07 3.73 12.88
C PRO A 195 12.44 3.55 12.21
N GLU A 196 13.34 4.50 12.43
CA GLU A 196 14.69 4.49 11.81
C GLU A 196 15.58 3.40 12.39
N ASP A 197 15.35 3.05 13.67
CA ASP A 197 16.04 1.95 14.33
C ASP A 197 15.42 0.60 13.93
N LYS A 198 16.22 -0.24 13.27
CA LYS A 198 15.84 -1.60 12.86
C LYS A 198 15.52 -2.53 14.02
N LYS A 199 16.11 -2.33 15.21
CA LYS A 199 15.74 -3.12 16.40
C LYS A 199 14.35 -2.73 16.90
N ALA A 200 14.04 -1.44 16.93
CA ALA A 200 12.70 -0.96 17.26
C ALA A 200 11.65 -1.44 16.24
N GLU A 201 11.99 -1.39 14.94
CA GLU A 201 11.16 -1.91 13.86
C GLU A 201 10.81 -3.39 14.06
N LYS A 202 11.84 -4.25 14.15
CA LYS A 202 11.68 -5.69 14.35
C LYS A 202 10.83 -6.00 15.58
N TRP A 203 11.10 -5.32 16.69
CA TRP A 203 10.32 -5.53 17.90
C TRP A 203 8.85 -5.14 17.75
N LEU A 204 8.54 -4.03 17.07
CA LEU A 204 7.15 -3.63 16.82
C LEU A 204 6.40 -4.71 16.02
N VAL A 205 7.06 -5.30 15.02
CA VAL A 205 6.53 -6.38 14.20
C VAL A 205 6.24 -7.62 15.06
N GLU A 206 7.23 -8.08 15.83
CA GLU A 206 7.15 -9.28 16.68
C GLU A 206 6.13 -9.16 17.82
N HIS A 207 5.89 -7.94 18.32
CA HIS A 207 5.03 -7.73 19.49
C HIS A 207 3.64 -7.21 19.12
N SER A 208 3.39 -6.89 17.85
CA SER A 208 2.04 -6.62 17.36
C SER A 208 1.25 -7.92 17.19
N ASN A 209 -0.06 -7.87 17.42
CA ASN A 209 -0.95 -9.00 17.14
C ASN A 209 -2.09 -8.65 16.17
N LEU A 210 -2.20 -7.39 15.75
CA LEU A 210 -3.12 -6.93 14.70
C LEU A 210 -2.37 -5.97 13.78
N LEU A 211 -2.46 -6.18 12.47
CA LEU A 211 -1.90 -5.29 11.46
C LEU A 211 -2.99 -4.39 10.88
N LEU A 212 -2.82 -3.07 10.96
CA LEU A 212 -3.74 -2.10 10.37
C LEU A 212 -3.08 -1.48 9.14
N PHE A 213 -3.54 -1.85 7.95
CA PHE A 213 -3.08 -1.27 6.70
C PHE A 213 -3.97 -0.11 6.27
N THR A 214 -3.36 0.92 5.70
CA THR A 214 -4.09 1.90 4.88
C THR A 214 -4.00 1.50 3.43
N ILE A 215 -5.14 1.43 2.75
CA ILE A 215 -5.22 1.00 1.36
C ILE A 215 -5.99 2.00 0.49
N ARG A 216 -5.70 1.93 -0.79
CA ARG A 216 -6.29 2.70 -1.89
C ARG A 216 -6.11 1.88 -3.16
N ASP A 217 -7.04 1.99 -4.10
CA ASP A 217 -6.85 1.47 -5.46
C ASP A 217 -5.39 1.74 -5.94
N PRO A 218 -4.63 0.71 -6.36
CA PRO A 218 -3.22 0.85 -6.71
C PRO A 218 -2.93 1.89 -7.78
N ILE A 219 -3.80 2.05 -8.78
CA ILE A 219 -3.64 3.04 -9.87
C ILE A 219 -3.88 4.45 -9.33
N ALA A 220 -4.93 4.64 -8.54
CA ALA A 220 -5.23 5.91 -7.90
C ALA A 220 -4.13 6.31 -6.89
N ARG A 221 -3.56 5.34 -6.17
CA ARG A 221 -2.40 5.54 -5.28
C ARG A 221 -1.18 6.03 -6.06
N LEU A 222 -0.87 5.37 -7.18
CA LEU A 222 0.26 5.70 -8.04
C LEU A 222 0.14 7.10 -8.64
N THR A 223 -1.03 7.41 -9.20
CA THR A 223 -1.34 8.74 -9.77
C THR A 223 -1.24 9.83 -8.69
N SER A 224 -1.73 9.54 -7.48
CA SER A 224 -1.59 10.43 -6.34
C SER A 224 -0.14 10.61 -5.88
N ALA A 225 0.71 9.58 -6.01
CA ALA A 225 2.14 9.66 -5.70
C ALA A 225 2.87 10.53 -6.71
N PHE A 226 2.62 10.32 -8.00
CA PHE A 226 3.17 11.11 -9.10
C PHE A 226 2.85 12.60 -8.93
N ASN A 227 1.55 12.94 -8.82
CA ASN A 227 1.10 14.32 -8.77
C ASN A 227 1.64 15.04 -7.52
N TYR A 228 1.66 14.36 -6.37
CA TYR A 228 2.24 14.91 -5.15
C TYR A 228 3.73 15.20 -5.29
N ALA A 229 4.51 14.23 -5.73
CA ALA A 229 5.95 14.39 -5.76
C ALA A 229 6.36 15.44 -6.80
N ARG A 230 5.70 15.48 -7.96
CA ARG A 230 5.85 16.55 -8.95
C ARG A 230 5.59 17.93 -8.33
N TYR A 231 4.44 18.13 -7.68
CA TYR A 231 4.10 19.39 -7.01
C TYR A 231 5.15 19.78 -5.96
N MET A 232 5.55 18.82 -5.12
CA MET A 232 6.54 19.05 -4.07
C MET A 232 7.89 19.47 -4.64
N ILE A 233 8.23 18.98 -5.83
CA ILE A 233 9.48 19.30 -6.53
C ILE A 233 9.42 20.69 -7.17
N PHE A 234 8.41 20.98 -7.98
CA PHE A 234 8.42 22.17 -8.86
C PHE A 234 7.61 23.36 -8.35
N GLU A 235 6.64 23.16 -7.47
CA GLU A 235 5.73 24.22 -7.03
C GLU A 235 5.93 24.57 -5.55
N TYR A 236 5.94 23.57 -4.67
CA TYR A 236 6.05 23.81 -3.23
C TYR A 236 7.42 24.33 -2.81
N ASN A 237 8.49 23.76 -3.37
CA ASN A 237 9.85 24.15 -3.02
C ASN A 237 10.79 24.07 -4.25
N PRO A 238 10.63 25.00 -5.22
CA PRO A 238 11.39 25.01 -6.47
C PRO A 238 12.89 25.27 -6.29
N LYS A 239 13.30 25.83 -5.13
CA LYS A 239 14.71 26.18 -4.86
C LYS A 239 15.52 25.04 -4.23
N LYS A 240 14.85 23.99 -3.74
CA LYS A 240 15.54 22.83 -3.17
C LYS A 240 16.22 22.04 -4.28
N GLU A 241 17.50 21.73 -4.09
CA GLU A 241 18.25 20.80 -4.95
C GLU A 241 17.55 19.42 -4.95
N ARG A 242 17.39 18.86 -6.15
CA ARG A 242 16.63 17.63 -6.37
C ARG A 242 17.52 16.58 -6.98
N ASP A 243 17.12 15.33 -6.74
CA ASP A 243 17.76 14.21 -7.39
C ASP A 243 17.64 14.35 -8.93
N PRO A 244 18.75 14.28 -9.69
CA PRO A 244 18.72 14.39 -11.14
C PRO A 244 17.80 13.37 -11.82
N GLN A 245 17.65 12.18 -11.25
CA GLN A 245 16.75 11.16 -11.77
C GLN A 245 15.28 11.55 -11.57
N ALA A 246 14.94 12.20 -10.45
CA ALA A 246 13.59 12.75 -10.23
C ALA A 246 13.30 13.90 -11.21
N ILE A 247 14.27 14.79 -11.45
CA ILE A 247 14.14 15.86 -12.45
C ILE A 247 13.92 15.26 -13.85
N LYS A 248 14.73 14.29 -14.27
CA LYS A 248 14.55 13.61 -15.55
C LYS A 248 13.16 12.97 -15.65
N PHE A 249 12.75 12.23 -14.62
CA PHE A 249 11.46 11.54 -14.61
C PHE A 249 10.27 12.51 -14.75
N TYR A 250 10.18 13.53 -13.90
CA TYR A 250 9.02 14.42 -13.91
C TYR A 250 9.13 15.58 -14.91
N LYS A 251 10.31 16.13 -15.18
CA LYS A 251 10.44 17.33 -16.02
C LYS A 251 10.67 16.98 -17.49
N GLU A 252 11.57 16.03 -17.74
CA GLU A 252 12.02 15.73 -19.10
C GLU A 252 11.21 14.62 -19.74
N CYS A 253 10.76 13.64 -18.94
CA CYS A 253 10.09 12.46 -19.45
C CYS A 253 8.56 12.53 -19.43
N PHE A 254 7.95 12.93 -18.30
CA PHE A 254 6.49 12.84 -18.14
C PHE A 254 5.91 14.07 -17.46
N ALA A 255 5.07 14.82 -18.17
CA ALA A 255 4.36 15.95 -17.57
C ALA A 255 3.25 15.48 -16.61
N ASN A 256 2.67 14.31 -16.87
CA ASN A 256 1.59 13.71 -16.10
C ASN A 256 1.68 12.17 -16.10
N MET A 257 0.84 11.52 -15.30
CA MET A 257 0.85 10.06 -15.17
C MET A 257 0.33 9.35 -16.44
N ASP A 258 -0.50 10.03 -17.24
CA ASP A 258 -1.08 9.49 -18.48
C ASP A 258 -0.01 9.33 -19.57
N GLU A 259 0.87 10.32 -19.74
CA GLU A 259 2.07 10.23 -20.59
C GLU A 259 3.03 9.13 -20.11
N CYS A 260 3.20 8.99 -18.79
CA CYS A 260 4.02 7.93 -18.20
C CYS A 260 3.45 6.54 -18.52
N ALA A 261 2.14 6.36 -18.36
CA ALA A 261 1.45 5.13 -18.71
C ALA A 261 1.53 4.84 -20.21
N SER A 262 1.33 5.84 -21.07
CA SER A 262 1.44 5.72 -22.53
C SER A 262 2.83 5.29 -22.98
N ALA A 263 3.89 5.83 -22.37
CA ALA A 263 5.27 5.47 -22.70
C ALA A 263 5.69 4.09 -22.15
N LEU A 264 4.98 3.58 -21.15
CA LEU A 264 5.18 2.24 -20.60
C LEU A 264 4.20 1.22 -21.21
N ASP A 265 3.27 1.66 -22.05
CA ASP A 265 2.32 0.79 -22.71
C ASP A 265 3.06 -0.14 -23.66
N PRO A 266 2.99 -1.47 -23.45
CA PRO A 266 3.65 -2.44 -24.32
C PRO A 266 3.23 -2.34 -25.79
N ARG A 267 1.99 -1.91 -26.04
CA ARG A 267 1.41 -1.77 -27.39
C ARG A 267 1.96 -0.56 -28.13
N ASN A 268 2.57 0.38 -27.41
CA ASN A 268 3.18 1.55 -27.99
C ASN A 268 4.66 1.26 -28.30
N SER A 269 4.97 1.01 -29.57
CA SER A 269 6.28 0.51 -30.01
C SER A 269 7.42 1.54 -29.90
N THR A 270 7.14 2.79 -29.52
CA THR A 270 8.18 3.80 -29.36
C THR A 270 8.92 3.58 -28.04
N LYS A 271 10.00 2.77 -28.09
CA LYS A 271 10.95 2.63 -26.97
C LYS A 271 11.64 3.96 -26.71
N HIS A 272 11.05 4.78 -25.87
CA HIS A 272 11.65 6.02 -25.41
C HIS A 272 12.69 5.73 -24.32
N ALA A 273 13.82 6.44 -24.31
CA ALA A 273 14.80 6.35 -23.21
C ALA A 273 14.16 6.57 -21.82
N CYS A 274 13.04 7.28 -21.76
CA CYS A 274 12.23 7.50 -20.58
C CYS A 274 11.56 6.23 -20.03
N SER A 275 11.09 5.32 -20.89
CA SER A 275 10.38 4.11 -20.44
C SER A 275 11.29 3.17 -19.67
N ASN A 276 12.55 3.00 -20.13
CA ASN A 276 13.56 2.20 -19.45
C ASN A 276 13.85 2.68 -18.02
N SER A 277 13.85 4.00 -17.78
CA SER A 277 14.00 4.56 -16.44
C SER A 277 12.71 4.53 -15.62
N ALA A 278 11.55 4.66 -16.29
CA ALA A 278 10.25 4.78 -15.63
C ALA A 278 9.75 3.45 -15.07
N LEU A 279 9.95 2.35 -15.80
CA LEU A 279 9.45 1.03 -15.43
C LEU A 279 9.90 0.60 -14.01
N PRO A 280 11.19 0.61 -13.65
CA PRO A 280 11.61 0.22 -12.30
C PRO A 280 11.14 1.22 -11.23
N ILE A 281 10.95 2.51 -11.56
CA ILE A 281 10.39 3.51 -10.64
C ILE A 281 8.93 3.17 -10.35
N VAL A 282 8.09 3.02 -11.37
CA VAL A 282 6.65 2.73 -11.24
C VAL A 282 6.40 1.42 -10.48
N GLN A 283 7.25 0.41 -10.73
CA GLN A 283 7.21 -0.86 -10.01
C GLN A 283 7.78 -0.78 -8.58
N GLY A 284 8.19 0.39 -8.09
CA GLY A 284 8.76 0.55 -6.76
C GLY A 284 10.06 -0.22 -6.56
N ARG A 285 10.80 -0.52 -7.63
CA ARG A 285 12.11 -1.19 -7.58
C ARG A 285 13.27 -0.22 -7.38
N THR A 286 13.00 1.08 -7.46
CA THR A 286 14.01 2.13 -7.38
C THR A 286 13.78 2.98 -6.13
N GLN A 287 14.76 2.97 -5.22
CA GLN A 287 14.77 3.85 -4.05
C GLN A 287 15.57 5.11 -4.37
N VAL A 288 14.90 6.12 -4.90
CA VAL A 288 15.49 7.42 -5.24
C VAL A 288 14.82 8.51 -4.42
N PRO A 289 15.58 9.47 -3.84
CA PRO A 289 15.01 10.65 -3.19
C PRO A 289 13.99 11.36 -4.10
N ASP A 290 12.91 11.89 -3.52
CA ASP A 290 11.79 12.50 -4.24
C ASP A 290 10.97 11.55 -5.18
N LEU A 291 11.35 10.28 -5.32
CA LEU A 291 10.59 9.19 -6.00
C LEU A 291 10.14 8.07 -5.05
N ASP A 292 10.36 8.26 -3.76
CA ASP A 292 10.23 7.24 -2.74
C ASP A 292 8.79 6.75 -2.49
N HIS A 293 7.77 7.54 -2.86
CA HIS A 293 6.38 7.13 -2.75
C HIS A 293 5.99 6.01 -3.72
N PHE A 294 6.77 5.81 -4.78
CA PHE A 294 6.65 4.62 -5.63
C PHE A 294 7.25 3.39 -4.96
N TYR A 295 8.40 3.56 -4.29
CA TYR A 295 9.12 2.49 -3.59
C TYR A 295 8.38 1.97 -2.35
N TYR A 296 7.85 2.87 -1.52
CA TYR A 296 7.09 2.51 -0.32
C TYR A 296 5.64 2.10 -0.65
N ASN A 297 5.50 1.03 -1.44
CA ASN A 297 4.26 0.43 -1.94
C ASN A 297 3.77 -0.75 -1.07
N TYR A 298 2.74 -1.49 -1.50
CA TYR A 298 2.19 -2.60 -0.69
C TYR A 298 3.22 -3.71 -0.48
N ALA A 299 3.96 -4.06 -1.54
CA ALA A 299 5.00 -5.07 -1.51
C ALA A 299 6.05 -4.77 -0.44
N HIS A 300 6.52 -3.52 -0.41
CA HIS A 300 7.50 -3.05 0.58
C HIS A 300 6.99 -3.31 2.00
N TYR A 301 5.76 -2.89 2.31
CA TYR A 301 5.26 -2.99 3.67
C TYR A 301 4.92 -4.42 4.07
N ILE A 302 4.34 -5.24 3.19
CA ILE A 302 4.08 -6.66 3.45
C ILE A 302 5.38 -7.39 3.80
N GLN A 303 6.42 -7.20 2.99
CA GLN A 303 7.74 -7.77 3.26
C GLN A 303 8.31 -7.27 4.59
N ARG A 304 8.16 -5.97 4.86
CA ARG A 304 8.71 -5.33 6.06
C ARG A 304 8.04 -5.76 7.36
N VAL A 305 6.74 -6.08 7.34
CA VAL A 305 6.05 -6.68 8.50
C VAL A 305 6.11 -8.20 8.51
N GLU A 306 6.79 -8.80 7.54
CA GLU A 306 6.94 -10.25 7.38
C GLU A 306 5.59 -10.98 7.34
N TRP A 307 4.58 -10.35 6.73
CA TRP A 307 3.24 -10.94 6.64
C TRP A 307 3.14 -11.89 5.45
N THR A 308 2.48 -13.03 5.66
CA THR A 308 2.17 -14.01 4.61
C THR A 308 0.74 -14.55 4.79
N PRO A 309 0.09 -15.06 3.73
CA PRO A 309 -1.17 -15.78 3.89
C PRO A 309 -1.01 -16.93 4.89
N GLY A 310 -1.85 -16.95 5.93
CA GLY A 310 -1.75 -17.91 7.03
C GLY A 310 -1.04 -17.39 8.29
N ASP A 311 -0.50 -16.16 8.26
CA ASP A 311 0.01 -15.49 9.46
C ASP A 311 -1.09 -15.40 10.54
N VAL A 312 -0.69 -15.64 11.79
CA VAL A 312 -1.57 -15.61 12.96
C VAL A 312 -2.07 -14.20 13.29
N ARG A 313 -1.41 -13.15 12.78
CA ARG A 313 -1.79 -11.76 12.98
C ARG A 313 -2.87 -11.39 11.97
N PRO A 314 -4.13 -11.18 12.40
CA PRO A 314 -5.17 -10.70 11.50
C PRO A 314 -4.81 -9.34 10.88
N ILE A 315 -5.32 -9.13 9.67
CA ILE A 315 -5.26 -7.84 8.98
C ILE A 315 -6.59 -7.12 9.15
N VAL A 316 -6.50 -5.82 9.44
CA VAL A 316 -7.58 -4.87 9.17
C VAL A 316 -7.10 -3.84 8.18
N VAL A 317 -8.00 -3.36 7.34
CA VAL A 317 -7.70 -2.35 6.32
C VAL A 317 -8.58 -1.13 6.51
N VAL A 318 -8.00 0.04 6.24
CA VAL A 318 -8.73 1.29 6.10
C VAL A 318 -8.63 1.74 4.67
N ARG A 319 -9.74 1.66 3.94
CA ARG A 319 -9.85 2.13 2.56
C ARG A 319 -9.95 3.64 2.54
N THR A 320 -9.27 4.28 1.59
CA THR A 320 -9.26 5.75 1.48
C THR A 320 -10.66 6.32 1.24
N GLU A 321 -11.47 5.63 0.43
CA GLU A 321 -12.84 5.98 0.05
C GLU A 321 -13.86 5.75 1.16
N SER A 322 -13.57 4.89 2.14
CA SER A 322 -14.47 4.52 3.25
C SER A 322 -13.81 4.72 4.62
N MET A 323 -12.86 5.66 4.70
CA MET A 323 -11.90 5.76 5.80
C MET A 323 -12.53 5.74 7.19
N TRP A 324 -13.47 6.65 7.45
CA TRP A 324 -14.04 6.83 8.78
C TRP A 324 -15.02 5.72 9.15
N THR A 325 -15.71 5.13 8.17
CA THR A 325 -16.53 3.93 8.36
C THR A 325 -15.67 2.73 8.76
N ASP A 326 -14.57 2.48 8.03
CA ASP A 326 -13.65 1.38 8.33
C ASP A 326 -13.00 1.59 9.72
N VAL A 327 -12.57 2.82 10.03
CA VAL A 327 -11.99 3.18 11.34
C VAL A 327 -13.00 3.00 12.48
N GLY A 328 -14.26 3.39 12.29
CA GLY A 328 -15.33 3.19 13.27
C GLY A 328 -15.54 1.71 13.60
N ARG A 329 -15.58 0.85 12.58
CA ARG A 329 -15.70 -0.61 12.77
C ARG A 329 -14.49 -1.21 13.48
N ILE A 330 -13.28 -0.82 13.08
CA ILE A 330 -12.06 -1.26 13.77
C ILE A 330 -12.07 -0.82 15.24
N ASN A 331 -12.54 0.40 15.52
CA ASN A 331 -12.69 0.87 16.89
C ASN A 331 -13.68 0.04 17.69
N ALA A 332 -14.80 -0.37 17.08
CA ALA A 332 -15.76 -1.28 17.71
C ALA A 332 -15.14 -2.65 18.02
N TYR A 333 -14.38 -3.23 17.08
CA TYR A 333 -13.66 -4.50 17.27
C TYR A 333 -12.73 -4.49 18.48
N VAL A 334 -12.08 -3.36 18.73
CA VAL A 334 -11.18 -3.22 19.88
C VAL A 334 -11.88 -2.70 21.14
N GLY A 335 -13.21 -2.84 21.20
CA GLY A 335 -14.06 -2.55 22.36
C GLY A 335 -14.50 -1.10 22.50
N GLY A 336 -14.38 -0.30 21.43
CA GLY A 336 -14.83 1.09 21.35
C GLY A 336 -16.25 1.22 20.81
N LYS A 337 -16.71 2.47 20.63
CA LYS A 337 -17.98 2.76 19.98
C LYS A 337 -17.79 3.01 18.48
N PRO A 338 -18.64 2.45 17.59
CA PRO A 338 -18.48 2.61 16.15
C PRO A 338 -18.67 4.06 15.67
N ASP A 339 -19.54 4.81 16.34
CA ASP A 339 -19.93 6.19 16.05
C ASP A 339 -18.89 7.25 16.47
N TYR A 340 -17.85 6.87 17.22
CA TYR A 340 -16.85 7.80 17.76
C TYR A 340 -16.21 8.71 16.69
N PHE A 341 -16.10 8.20 15.46
CA PHE A 341 -15.44 8.90 14.35
C PHE A 341 -16.40 9.61 13.40
N GLU A 342 -17.72 9.60 13.64
CA GLU A 342 -18.71 10.28 12.78
C GLU A 342 -18.45 11.79 12.67
N GLN A 343 -17.97 12.42 13.75
CA GLN A 343 -17.54 13.82 13.77
C GLN A 343 -16.36 14.15 12.83
N PHE A 344 -15.72 13.13 12.24
CA PHE A 344 -14.58 13.30 11.32
C PHE A 344 -14.92 12.91 9.88
N MET A 345 -16.17 12.61 9.53
CA MET A 345 -16.53 12.16 8.17
C MET A 345 -16.02 13.11 7.07
N ASP A 346 -16.02 14.42 7.32
CA ASP A 346 -15.53 15.43 6.39
C ASP A 346 -14.04 15.75 6.55
N PHE A 347 -13.38 15.21 7.58
CA PHE A 347 -11.98 15.47 7.82
C PHE A 347 -11.11 14.73 6.80
N LYS A 348 -10.34 15.51 6.04
CA LYS A 348 -9.30 15.04 5.16
C LYS A 348 -8.07 15.91 5.38
N LEU A 349 -6.95 15.29 5.76
CA LEU A 349 -5.64 15.92 5.73
C LEU A 349 -4.92 15.43 4.49
N THR A 350 -5.04 16.23 3.45
CA THR A 350 -4.35 16.09 2.19
C THR A 350 -3.09 16.96 2.24
N HIS A 351 -1.95 16.46 1.78
CA HIS A 351 -0.74 17.28 1.69
C HIS A 351 -0.79 18.19 0.46
N GLY A 352 -1.84 19.00 0.33
CA GLY A 352 -2.08 19.85 -0.83
C GLY A 352 -2.53 19.09 -2.08
N SER A 353 -2.97 17.82 -1.97
CA SER A 353 -3.38 17.06 -3.16
C SER A 353 -4.63 17.59 -3.87
N GLU A 354 -5.42 18.35 -3.15
CA GLU A 354 -6.52 19.16 -3.63
C GLU A 354 -6.06 20.28 -4.56
N SER A 355 -4.90 20.89 -4.31
CA SER A 355 -4.38 22.03 -5.07
C SER A 355 -3.62 21.66 -6.34
N PHE A 356 -3.51 20.37 -6.67
CA PHE A 356 -2.78 19.94 -7.86
C PHE A 356 -3.62 20.23 -9.13
N ALA A 357 -3.15 21.16 -9.96
CA ALA A 357 -3.70 21.49 -11.28
C ALA A 357 -3.27 20.50 -12.38
N VAL A 358 -2.93 19.26 -12.00
CA VAL A 358 -2.48 18.22 -12.92
C VAL A 358 -3.66 17.30 -13.23
N ASN A 359 -3.71 16.74 -14.45
CA ASN A 359 -4.71 15.73 -14.78
C ASN A 359 -4.68 14.62 -13.72
N LYS A 360 -5.81 14.45 -13.03
CA LYS A 360 -5.94 13.52 -11.90
C LYS A 360 -6.28 12.11 -12.36
N GLU A 361 -6.63 11.95 -13.64
CA GLU A 361 -7.21 10.74 -14.18
C GLU A 361 -6.36 10.22 -15.34
N LEU A 362 -6.16 8.91 -15.37
CA LEU A 362 -5.65 8.19 -16.53
C LEU A 362 -6.83 7.94 -17.46
N SER A 363 -6.57 7.95 -18.77
CA SER A 363 -7.53 7.36 -19.71
C SER A 363 -7.74 5.88 -19.40
N ASP A 364 -8.91 5.32 -19.73
CA ASP A 364 -9.21 3.91 -19.49
C ASP A 364 -8.12 2.99 -20.09
N ALA A 365 -7.67 3.29 -21.31
CA ALA A 365 -6.62 2.53 -22.01
C ALA A 365 -5.28 2.57 -21.26
N HIS A 366 -4.91 3.72 -20.71
CA HIS A 366 -3.69 3.90 -19.93
C HIS A 366 -3.81 3.33 -18.50
N GLY A 367 -5.02 3.29 -17.93
CA GLY A 367 -5.32 2.55 -16.71
C GLY A 367 -5.03 1.05 -16.88
N VAL A 368 -5.51 0.45 -17.96
CA VAL A 368 -5.22 -0.95 -18.30
C VAL A 368 -3.72 -1.20 -18.49
N ALA A 369 -3.03 -0.32 -19.24
CA ALA A 369 -1.57 -0.41 -19.40
C ALA A 369 -0.85 -0.35 -18.04
N MET A 370 -1.32 0.50 -17.12
CA MET A 370 -0.78 0.58 -15.77
C MET A 370 -1.02 -0.71 -14.98
N CYS A 371 -2.18 -1.33 -15.11
CA CYS A 371 -2.44 -2.62 -14.48
C CYS A 371 -1.47 -3.70 -14.95
N CYS A 372 -1.12 -3.74 -16.24
CA CYS A 372 -0.10 -4.66 -16.74
C CYS A 372 1.25 -4.48 -16.03
N ILE A 373 1.72 -3.24 -15.89
CA ILE A 373 2.99 -2.95 -15.23
C ILE A 373 2.97 -3.37 -13.75
N LEU A 374 1.84 -3.18 -13.07
CA LEU A 374 1.64 -3.47 -11.65
C LEU A 374 1.34 -4.95 -11.36
N ALA A 375 0.79 -5.69 -12.33
CA ALA A 375 0.51 -7.13 -12.25
C ALA A 375 1.74 -7.99 -12.60
N GLN A 376 2.77 -7.41 -13.21
CA GLN A 376 3.94 -8.15 -13.69
C GLN A 376 4.54 -9.03 -12.58
N PRO A 377 4.75 -10.35 -12.86
CA PRO A 377 5.38 -11.25 -11.91
C PRO A 377 6.76 -10.76 -11.47
N GLY A 378 7.08 -10.95 -10.19
CA GLY A 378 8.36 -10.54 -9.61
C GLY A 378 8.19 -9.60 -8.43
N HIS A 379 8.79 -8.40 -8.52
CA HIS A 379 9.14 -7.64 -7.32
C HIS A 379 8.00 -6.84 -6.69
N SER A 380 7.13 -6.20 -7.47
CA SER A 380 6.05 -5.37 -6.90
C SER A 380 4.80 -6.17 -6.61
N ARG A 381 4.35 -7.04 -7.54
CA ARG A 381 3.06 -7.77 -7.47
C ARG A 381 1.97 -6.89 -6.83
N GLU A 382 1.91 -5.61 -7.19
CA GLU A 382 1.22 -4.58 -6.41
C GLU A 382 -0.28 -4.87 -6.35
N LEU A 383 -0.86 -5.32 -7.46
CA LEU A 383 -2.26 -5.69 -7.55
C LEU A 383 -2.58 -6.94 -6.72
N GLN A 384 -1.72 -7.96 -6.77
CA GLN A 384 -1.86 -9.14 -5.93
C GLN A 384 -1.79 -8.75 -4.44
N ASN A 385 -0.78 -7.99 -4.05
CA ASN A 385 -0.59 -7.57 -2.66
C ASN A 385 -1.80 -6.77 -2.14
N TYR A 386 -2.35 -5.88 -2.96
CA TYR A 386 -3.59 -5.18 -2.63
C TYR A 386 -4.77 -6.16 -2.47
N GLN A 387 -4.93 -7.11 -3.39
CA GLN A 387 -5.98 -8.14 -3.31
C GLN A 387 -5.86 -8.96 -2.03
N GLU A 388 -4.66 -9.44 -1.69
CA GLU A 388 -4.42 -10.21 -0.46
C GLU A 388 -4.82 -9.43 0.79
N LEU A 389 -4.45 -8.15 0.87
CA LEU A 389 -4.82 -7.28 2.00
C LEU A 389 -6.35 -7.16 2.12
N VAL A 390 -7.07 -7.00 1.01
CA VAL A 390 -8.54 -6.91 1.00
C VAL A 390 -9.19 -8.24 1.36
N VAL A 391 -8.70 -9.35 0.80
CA VAL A 391 -9.23 -10.70 1.04
C VAL A 391 -9.10 -11.07 2.51
N HIS A 392 -7.93 -10.81 3.10
CA HIS A 392 -7.62 -11.15 4.48
C HIS A 392 -8.08 -10.11 5.51
N ALA A 393 -8.65 -8.97 5.08
CA ALA A 393 -9.17 -7.96 5.99
C ALA A 393 -10.36 -8.50 6.80
N ILE A 394 -10.24 -8.54 8.13
CA ILE A 394 -11.34 -9.05 8.99
C ILE A 394 -12.40 -7.98 9.29
N ASN A 395 -12.14 -6.70 9.00
CA ASN A 395 -13.08 -5.60 9.27
C ASN A 395 -14.01 -5.23 8.09
N LEU A 396 -13.92 -5.97 6.98
CA LEU A 396 -14.76 -5.77 5.80
C LEU A 396 -15.72 -6.95 5.64
N LYS A 397 -16.96 -6.65 5.23
CA LYS A 397 -17.93 -7.66 4.79
C LYS A 397 -17.51 -8.25 3.44
N ILE A 398 -17.97 -9.45 3.08
CA ILE A 398 -17.69 -10.08 1.78
C ILE A 398 -18.19 -9.18 0.64
N SER A 399 -19.38 -8.61 0.78
CA SER A 399 -19.94 -7.63 -0.17
C SER A 399 -19.01 -6.44 -0.43
N GLU A 400 -18.40 -5.88 0.62
CA GLU A 400 -17.48 -4.75 0.53
C GLU A 400 -16.13 -5.14 -0.05
N LYS A 401 -15.58 -6.30 0.34
CA LYS A 401 -14.37 -6.85 -0.26
C LYS A 401 -14.59 -7.07 -1.76
N ARG A 402 -15.73 -7.68 -2.12
CA ARG A 402 -16.14 -7.91 -3.50
C ARG A 402 -16.24 -6.59 -4.26
N GLN A 403 -16.94 -5.59 -3.74
CA GLN A 403 -17.06 -4.28 -4.40
C GLN A 403 -15.68 -3.62 -4.61
N THR A 404 -14.83 -3.66 -3.58
CA THR A 404 -13.47 -3.10 -3.62
C THR A 404 -12.64 -3.76 -4.74
N LEU A 405 -12.68 -5.09 -4.84
CA LEU A 405 -11.95 -5.83 -5.89
C LEU A 405 -12.59 -5.74 -7.27
N ARG A 406 -13.93 -5.68 -7.38
CA ARG A 406 -14.62 -5.44 -8.65
C ARG A 406 -14.24 -4.08 -9.25
N SER A 407 -14.15 -3.04 -8.42
CA SER A 407 -13.68 -1.73 -8.86
C SER A 407 -12.27 -1.80 -9.44
N LEU A 408 -11.36 -2.53 -8.77
CA LEU A 408 -10.01 -2.74 -9.29
C LEU A 408 -10.02 -3.51 -10.62
N HIS A 409 -10.78 -4.60 -10.70
CA HIS A 409 -10.87 -5.40 -11.94
C HIS A 409 -11.43 -4.60 -13.11
N HIS A 410 -12.44 -3.77 -12.84
CA HIS A 410 -13.00 -2.85 -13.83
C HIS A 410 -11.95 -1.86 -14.33
N ASN A 411 -11.19 -1.22 -13.43
CA ASN A 411 -10.12 -0.28 -13.79
C ASN A 411 -9.00 -0.94 -14.61
N CYS A 412 -8.83 -2.26 -14.47
CA CYS A 412 -7.88 -3.06 -15.25
C CYS A 412 -8.47 -3.66 -16.54
N GLY A 413 -9.70 -3.27 -16.94
CA GLY A 413 -10.30 -3.70 -18.20
C GLY A 413 -10.71 -5.17 -18.24
N ILE A 414 -10.92 -5.81 -17.08
CA ILE A 414 -11.39 -7.19 -17.02
C ILE A 414 -12.89 -7.22 -17.40
N ALA A 415 -13.20 -7.93 -18.48
CA ALA A 415 -14.57 -8.06 -18.98
C ALA A 415 -15.49 -8.69 -17.92
N GLY A 416 -16.71 -8.17 -17.80
CA GLY A 416 -17.69 -8.67 -16.82
C GLY A 416 -17.28 -8.44 -15.36
N ALA A 417 -16.34 -7.53 -15.06
CA ALA A 417 -15.90 -7.23 -13.69
C ALA A 417 -17.07 -6.90 -12.73
N ALA A 418 -18.14 -6.29 -13.24
CA ALA A 418 -19.34 -5.98 -12.48
C ALA A 418 -20.05 -7.23 -11.92
N ASP A 419 -19.93 -8.36 -12.62
CA ASP A 419 -20.68 -9.58 -12.37
C ASP A 419 -19.87 -10.64 -11.60
N LEU A 420 -18.55 -10.45 -11.46
CA LEU A 420 -17.66 -11.41 -10.80
C LEU A 420 -18.10 -11.74 -9.37
N THR A 421 -18.29 -13.01 -9.06
CA THR A 421 -18.66 -13.45 -7.70
C THR A 421 -17.50 -13.24 -6.70
N TRP A 422 -17.76 -13.41 -5.40
CA TRP A 422 -16.70 -13.36 -4.38
C TRP A 422 -15.57 -14.37 -4.67
N GLU A 423 -15.93 -15.60 -5.02
CA GLU A 423 -14.97 -16.67 -5.34
C GLU A 423 -14.05 -16.24 -6.48
N HIS A 424 -14.61 -15.72 -7.57
CA HIS A 424 -13.83 -15.22 -8.70
C HIS A 424 -12.87 -14.09 -8.29
N VAL A 425 -13.35 -13.07 -7.56
CA VAL A 425 -12.49 -11.92 -7.24
C VAL A 425 -11.43 -12.22 -6.18
N SER A 426 -11.75 -13.10 -5.23
CA SER A 426 -10.83 -13.47 -4.13
C SER A 426 -9.69 -14.37 -4.59
N THR A 427 -9.93 -15.20 -5.61
CA THR A 427 -8.95 -16.15 -6.17
C THR A 427 -8.36 -15.68 -7.50
N PHE A 428 -8.64 -14.45 -7.92
CA PHE A 428 -8.18 -13.90 -9.18
C PHE A 428 -6.64 -13.95 -9.26
N ASN A 429 -6.13 -14.57 -10.33
CA ASN A 429 -4.70 -14.74 -10.54
C ASN A 429 -4.16 -13.64 -11.48
N TRP A 430 -3.55 -12.62 -10.89
CA TRP A 430 -2.97 -11.50 -11.63
C TRP A 430 -1.84 -11.90 -12.57
N ALA A 431 -1.10 -12.99 -12.30
CA ALA A 431 -0.04 -13.45 -13.18
C ALA A 431 -0.61 -14.11 -14.45
N THR A 432 -1.67 -14.90 -14.32
CA THR A 432 -2.39 -15.49 -15.47
C THR A 432 -3.02 -14.39 -16.32
N TRP A 433 -3.75 -13.47 -15.69
CA TRP A 433 -4.34 -12.33 -16.40
C TRP A 433 -3.27 -11.49 -17.10
N HIS A 434 -2.15 -11.22 -16.43
CA HIS A 434 -1.03 -10.49 -17.03
C HIS A 434 -0.48 -11.22 -18.24
N ALA A 435 -0.29 -12.54 -18.17
CA ALA A 435 0.12 -13.31 -19.34
C ALA A 435 -0.90 -13.06 -20.47
N GLU A 436 -2.15 -13.47 -20.29
CA GLU A 436 -3.17 -13.44 -21.35
C GLU A 436 -3.48 -12.05 -21.92
N SER A 437 -3.52 -11.02 -21.07
CA SER A 437 -4.05 -9.69 -21.43
C SER A 437 -2.97 -8.64 -21.69
N CYS A 438 -1.75 -8.85 -21.18
CA CYS A 438 -0.65 -7.90 -21.30
C CYS A 438 0.43 -8.36 -22.28
N HIS A 439 0.13 -9.35 -23.11
CA HIS A 439 1.01 -9.80 -24.18
C HIS A 439 1.30 -8.67 -25.18
N LEU A 440 2.52 -8.14 -25.00
CA LEU A 440 3.45 -7.55 -25.96
C LEU A 440 3.55 -8.33 -27.27
#